data_AF-A0A925PHQ0-F1
#
_entry.id   AF-A0A925PHQ0-F1
#
_cell.length_a   1.000
_cell.length_b   1.000
_cell.length_c   1.000
_cell.angle_alpha   90.00
_cell.angle_beta   90.00
_cell.angle_gamma   90.00
#
_symmetry.space_group_name_H-M   'P 1'
#
loop_
_entity.id
_entity.type
_entity.pdbx_description
1 polymer ?
#
loop_
_entity_poly.entity_id
_entity_poly.type
_entity_poly.pdbx_seq_one_letter_code
_entity_poly.pdbx_strand_id
1 'polypeptide(L)' 'SDGTHEPLAAIYPQTARAEAARRLAGPNFSLQALVDSLIAQELVDSVPLPDADLGQVENWNTPTDAPVSTR' A
#
# COMPACT_ATOMS: atom_id res chain seq x y z
N SER A 1 14.17 -3.08 1.07
CA SER A 1 12.98 -3.05 0.21
C SER A 1 13.40 -2.48 -1.13
N ASP A 2 12.74 -2.91 -2.19
CA ASP A 2 12.80 -2.34 -3.55
C ASP A 2 12.28 -0.89 -3.66
N GLY A 3 11.86 -0.30 -2.53
CA GLY A 3 11.31 1.05 -2.44
C GLY A 3 9.79 1.09 -2.60
N THR A 4 9.12 -0.07 -2.74
CA THR A 4 7.67 -0.17 -2.92
C THR A 4 6.99 -0.39 -1.58
N HIS A 5 6.02 0.46 -1.22
CA HIS A 5 5.13 0.24 -0.08
C HIS A 5 3.92 -0.61 -0.49
N GLU A 6 3.18 -1.18 0.46
CA GLU A 6 1.88 -1.82 0.22
C GLU A 6 0.74 -0.90 0.70
N PRO A 7 0.28 0.08 -0.10
CA PRO A 7 -0.62 1.13 0.38
C PRO A 7 -2.02 0.61 0.72
N LEU A 8 -2.38 -0.56 0.21
CA LEU A 8 -3.66 -1.22 0.47
C LEU A 8 -3.63 -2.07 1.75
N ALA A 9 -2.45 -2.32 2.32
CA ALA A 9 -2.22 -3.02 3.57
C ALA A 9 -1.67 -2.06 4.64
N ALA A 10 -2.41 -0.99 4.93
CA ALA A 10 -1.98 0.07 5.84
C ALA A 10 -3.12 0.59 6.72
N ILE A 11 -2.75 1.15 7.88
CA ILE A 11 -3.66 1.88 8.76
C ILE A 11 -3.40 3.37 8.54
N TYR A 12 -4.38 4.07 7.98
CA TYR A 12 -4.28 5.51 7.75
C TYR A 12 -4.98 6.30 8.85
N PRO A 13 -4.34 7.32 9.44
CA PRO A 13 -5.00 8.20 10.40
C PRO A 13 -6.01 9.10 9.69
N GLN A 14 -7.04 9.55 10.41
CA GLN A 14 -8.05 10.45 9.86
C GLN A 14 -7.46 11.77 9.32
N THR A 15 -6.35 12.23 9.90
CA THR A 15 -5.61 13.42 9.45
C THR A 15 -5.08 13.30 8.02
N ALA A 16 -4.82 12.08 7.52
CA ALA A 16 -4.38 11.85 6.14
C ALA A 16 -5.47 12.17 5.09
N ARG A 17 -6.74 12.29 5.50
CA ARG A 17 -7.87 12.54 4.59
C ARG A 17 -7.71 13.82 3.78
N ALA A 18 -7.16 14.88 4.39
CA ALA A 18 -6.96 16.17 3.71
C ALA A 18 -6.00 16.04 2.53
N GLU A 19 -4.89 15.31 2.73
CA GLU A 19 -3.89 15.09 1.70
C GLU A 19 -4.41 14.18 0.57
N ALA A 20 -5.14 13.13 0.92
CA ALA A 20 -5.81 12.28 -0.06
C ALA A 20 -6.80 13.06 -0.93
N ALA A 21 -7.66 13.89 -0.30
CA ALA A 21 -8.62 14.74 -1.02
C ALA A 21 -7.94 15.75 -1.95
N ARG A 22 -6.85 16.38 -1.48
CA ARG A 22 -6.05 17.32 -2.29
C ARG A 22 -5.49 16.65 -3.54
N ARG A 23 -4.99 15.41 -3.43
CA ARG A 23 -4.44 14.65 -4.56
C ARG A 23 -5.51 14.16 -5.53
N LEU A 24 -6.66 13.74 -5.02
CA LEU A 24 -7.80 13.32 -5.84
C LEU A 24 -8.36 14.46 -6.72
N ALA A 25 -8.15 15.71 -6.34
CA ALA A 25 -8.51 16.87 -7.16
C ALA A 25 -7.50 17.17 -8.28
N GLY A 26 -6.31 16.55 -8.25
CA GLY A 26 -5.26 16.70 -9.25
C GLY A 26 -5.23 15.55 -10.27
N PRO A 27 -4.27 15.58 -11.22
CA PRO A 27 -4.14 14.55 -12.24
C PRO A 27 -3.35 13.30 -11.79
N ASN A 28 -2.76 13.32 -10.59
CA ASN A 28 -1.89 12.24 -10.12
C ASN A 28 -2.61 11.34 -9.09
N PHE A 29 -2.95 10.13 -9.53
CA PHE A 29 -3.65 9.12 -8.73
C PHE A 29 -2.74 8.00 -8.21
N SER A 30 -1.43 8.21 -8.16
CA SER A 30 -0.49 7.23 -7.61
C SER A 30 -0.65 7.11 -6.08
N LEU A 31 -1.00 5.91 -5.61
CA LEU A 31 -1.04 5.59 -4.19
C LEU A 31 0.36 5.60 -3.56
N GLN A 32 1.40 5.17 -4.27
CA GLN A 32 2.78 5.25 -3.77
C GLN A 32 3.15 6.71 -3.46
N ALA A 33 2.86 7.62 -4.40
CA ALA A 33 3.14 9.04 -4.19
C ALA A 33 2.34 9.64 -3.02
N LEU A 34 1.14 9.13 -2.73
CA LEU A 34 0.38 9.50 -1.54
C LEU A 34 1.10 9.01 -0.27
N VAL A 35 1.49 7.74 -0.22
CA VAL A 35 2.20 7.15 0.93
C VAL A 35 3.51 7.88 1.20
N ASP A 36 4.34 8.12 0.19
CA ASP A 36 5.61 8.86 0.32
C ASP A 36 5.39 10.22 0.98
N SER A 37 4.31 10.90 0.60
CA SER A 37 3.95 12.21 1.13
C SER A 37 3.43 12.17 2.56
N LEU A 38 2.76 11.10 2.96
CA LEU A 38 2.29 10.92 4.33
C LEU A 38 3.46 10.55 5.26
N ILE A 39 4.42 9.74 4.78
CA ILE A 39 5.67 9.45 5.49
C ILE A 39 6.49 10.73 5.67
N ALA A 40 6.64 11.54 4.61
CA ALA A 40 7.34 12.82 4.69
C ALA A 40 6.69 13.85 5.64
N GLN A 41 5.40 13.67 5.94
CA GLN A 41 4.65 14.47 6.92
C GLN A 41 4.60 13.83 8.30
N GLU A 42 5.29 12.70 8.52
CA GLU A 42 5.30 11.95 9.78
C GLU A 42 3.88 11.51 10.22
N LEU A 43 2.97 11.32 9.26
CA LEU A 43 1.59 10.88 9.51
C LEU A 43 1.45 9.37 9.51
N VAL A 44 2.33 8.66 8.81
CA VAL A 44 2.38 7.20 8.75
C VAL A 44 3.84 6.76 8.70
N ASP A 45 4.11 5.56 9.20
CA ASP A 45 5.41 4.91 9.11
C ASP A 45 5.33 3.67 8.22
N SER A 46 6.39 3.40 7.47
CA SER A 46 6.55 2.12 6.78
C SER A 46 7.22 1.12 7.70
N VAL A 47 6.55 0.00 7.94
CA VAL A 47 7.06 -1.09 8.77
C VAL A 47 7.54 -2.23 7.87
N PRO A 48 8.80 -2.69 8.02
CA PRO A 48 9.27 -3.84 7.27
C PRO A 48 8.54 -5.10 7.72
N LEU A 49 8.06 -5.89 6.75
CA LEU A 49 7.52 -7.22 7.03
C LEU A 49 8.65 -8.24 7.12
N PRO A 50 8.60 -9.18 8.08
CA PRO A 50 9.49 -10.34 8.11
C PRO A 50 9.33 -11.18 6.84
N ASP A 51 10.43 -11.78 6.35
CA ASP A 51 10.41 -12.64 5.16
C ASP A 51 9.38 -13.78 5.27
N ALA A 52 9.18 -14.31 6.48
CA ALA A 52 8.22 -15.37 6.76
C ALA A 52 6.74 -14.94 6.55
N ASP A 53 6.47 -13.64 6.57
CA ASP A 53 5.12 -13.08 6.48
C ASP A 53 4.80 -12.52 5.08
N LEU A 54 5.79 -12.44 4.17
CA LEU A 54 5.60 -11.87 2.83
C LEU A 54 4.51 -12.59 2.02
N GLY A 55 4.38 -13.91 2.17
CA GLY A 55 3.32 -14.68 1.50
C GLY A 55 1.89 -14.31 1.97
N GLN A 56 1.73 -13.65 3.12
CA GLN A 56 0.42 -13.22 3.63
C GLN A 56 -0.11 -11.96 2.93
N VAL A 57 0.78 -11.20 2.28
CA VAL A 57 0.45 -9.96 1.55
C VAL A 57 0.57 -10.13 0.04
N GLU A 58 0.78 -11.35 -0.45
CA GLU A 58 0.77 -11.64 -1.88
C GLU A 58 -0.62 -11.38 -2.48
N ASN A 59 -0.64 -10.64 -3.59
CA ASN A 59 -1.87 -10.32 -4.31
C ASN A 59 -2.16 -11.40 -5.36
N TRP A 60 -3.41 -11.88 -5.39
CA TRP A 60 -3.92 -12.71 -6.50
C TRP A 60 -4.61 -11.83 -7.54
N ASN A 61 -3.82 -11.27 -8.46
CA ASN A 61 -4.30 -10.33 -9.48
C ASN A 61 -4.75 -11.02 -10.77
N THR A 62 -4.28 -12.24 -11.00
CA THR A 62 -4.55 -13.03 -12.20
C THR A 62 -5.07 -14.41 -11.82
N PRO A 63 -5.82 -15.09 -12.70
CA PRO A 63 -6.28 -16.46 -12.44
C PRO A 63 -5.14 -17.45 -12.17
N THR A 64 -3.91 -17.18 -12.62
CA THR A 64 -2.73 -18.02 -12.38
C THR A 64 -2.14 -17.87 -10.98
N ASP A 65 -2.52 -16.84 -10.23
CA ASP A 65 -2.03 -16.62 -8.87
C ASP A 65 -2.77 -17.49 -7.84
N ALA A 66 -3.97 -17.96 -8.19
CA ALA A 66 -4.74 -18.83 -7.33
C ALA A 66 -4.12 -20.23 -7.25
N PRO A 67 -4.05 -20.86 -6.07
CA PRO A 67 -3.56 -22.22 -5.93
C PRO A 67 -4.42 -23.17 -6.77
N VAL A 68 -3.77 -24.07 -7.51
CA VAL A 68 -4.45 -25.08 -8.32
C VAL A 68 -5.31 -25.93 -7.39
N SER A 69 -6.62 -25.80 -7.52
CA SER A 69 -7.59 -26.54 -6.71
C SER A 69 -7.49 -28.02 -7.07
N THR A 70 -6.80 -28.79 -6.22
CA THR A 70 -6.71 -30.26 -6.32
C THR A 70 -7.85 -30.84 -5.50
N ARG A 71 -8.98 -31.09 -6.16
CA ARG A 71 -10.06 -31.94 -5.63
C ARG A 71 -9.88 -33.37 -6.10
#